data_AF-A0AA89PG44-F1
#
_entry.id   AF-A0AA89PG44-F1
#
_cell.length_a   1.000
_cell.length_b   1.000
_cell.length_c   1.000
_cell.angle_alpha   90.00
_cell.angle_beta   90.00
_cell.angle_gamma   90.00
#
_symmetry.space_group_name_H-M   'P 1'
#
loop_
_entity.id
_entity.type
_entity.pdbx_description
1 polymer ?
#
loop_
_entity_poly.entity_id
_entity_poly.type
_entity_poly.pdbx_seq_one_letter_code
_entity_poly.pdbx_strand_id
1 'polypeptide(L)'
;MMDTREPAFKMPPVRETARGSLRRVGFELEFSGLTLQAAAEAVAAALGGELEQDSAAEMSLNHEHGRFNIEIDWDFLKRRAAETGAKEGGDGWLDLLSQVAVLVVPVEVVCPPLPLDQLATLQPLVPALRDAGARGTEESLIAAYGVHINAEIPRLDATTLIAYLRAFALLQWWLVDAHKVDIARRASPYIDLYPEAYVRLLCEHTHPSMDDIFTDYLQHNASRNRALDLLPLLAEIDEQRVRRTIDDPRIKPRPAFHYRLPNCQIEKSDWSLASGWNTWCVVEALAAQPELQAALGEEFLSRSQPLLGVNRSKWIEFVEQWLNDHALV
;
A
#
# COMPACT_ATOMS: atom_id res chain seq x y z
N MET A 1 -32.26 9.47 -3.56
CA MET A 1 -31.44 8.64 -4.48
C MET A 1 -30.00 9.02 -4.19
N MET A 2 -29.28 8.22 -3.40
CA MET A 2 -27.82 8.33 -3.36
C MET A 2 -27.30 7.83 -4.71
N ASP A 3 -26.36 8.56 -5.30
CA ASP A 3 -25.70 8.18 -6.55
C ASP A 3 -24.95 6.87 -6.29
N THR A 4 -25.50 5.74 -6.76
CA THR A 4 -24.95 4.39 -6.54
C THR A 4 -23.81 4.05 -7.49
N ARG A 5 -23.16 5.05 -8.09
CA ARG A 5 -22.01 4.84 -8.97
C ARG A 5 -20.76 4.70 -8.12
N GLU A 6 -20.07 3.58 -8.26
CA GLU A 6 -18.73 3.42 -7.71
C GLU A 6 -17.85 4.62 -8.12
N PRO A 7 -17.03 5.16 -7.22
CA PRO A 7 -16.16 6.27 -7.55
C PRO A 7 -15.19 5.85 -8.66
N ALA A 8 -15.03 6.71 -9.67
CA ALA A 8 -14.05 6.49 -10.73
C ALA A 8 -12.63 6.68 -10.19
N PHE A 9 -11.68 5.92 -10.74
CA PHE A 9 -10.25 6.13 -10.49
C PHE A 9 -9.82 7.50 -11.06
N LYS A 10 -9.25 8.37 -10.23
CA LYS A 10 -8.67 9.64 -10.65
C LYS A 10 -7.38 9.41 -11.43
N MET A 11 -7.09 10.27 -12.40
CA MET A 11 -5.79 10.29 -13.05
C MET A 11 -4.81 11.18 -12.27
N PRO A 12 -3.58 10.72 -11.98
CA PRO A 12 -2.57 11.56 -11.35
C PRO A 12 -2.09 12.64 -12.35
N PRO A 13 -1.49 13.74 -11.86
CA PRO A 13 -0.95 14.80 -12.71
C PRO A 13 0.15 14.30 -13.65
N VAL A 14 1.02 13.39 -13.17
CA VAL A 14 2.10 12.79 -13.97
C VAL A 14 1.72 11.36 -14.34
N ARG A 15 1.40 11.13 -15.60
CA ARG A 15 0.84 9.85 -16.06
C ARG A 15 1.86 8.92 -16.70
N GLU A 16 2.97 9.46 -17.20
CA GLU A 16 3.94 8.70 -17.98
C GLU A 16 5.26 8.50 -17.24
N THR A 17 5.92 7.38 -17.52
CA THR A 17 7.28 7.08 -17.05
C THR A 17 8.33 7.87 -17.83
N ALA A 18 9.62 7.76 -17.44
CA ALA A 18 10.74 8.36 -18.18
C ALA A 18 10.78 7.98 -19.67
N ARG A 19 10.19 6.82 -19.99
CA ARG A 19 10.19 6.25 -21.34
C ARG A 19 8.93 6.61 -22.14
N GLY A 20 8.05 7.46 -21.61
CA GLY A 20 6.79 7.85 -22.25
C GLY A 20 5.70 6.77 -22.22
N SER A 21 5.93 5.65 -21.53
CA SER A 21 4.88 4.64 -21.30
C SER A 21 3.93 5.12 -20.21
N LEU A 22 2.65 4.80 -20.32
CA LEU A 22 1.71 5.04 -19.22
C LEU A 22 2.18 4.29 -17.97
N ARG A 23 2.18 4.98 -16.83
CA ARG A 23 2.48 4.40 -15.52
C ARG A 23 1.46 3.33 -15.18
N ARG A 24 1.87 2.41 -14.32
CA ARG A 24 1.05 1.31 -13.83
C ARG A 24 0.83 1.36 -12.32
N VAL A 25 -0.23 0.72 -11.87
CA VAL A 25 -0.57 0.58 -10.45
C VAL A 25 -0.95 -0.86 -10.16
N GLY A 26 -0.30 -1.46 -9.16
CA GLY A 26 -0.72 -2.74 -8.60
C GLY A 26 -1.58 -2.54 -7.35
N PHE A 27 -2.47 -3.49 -7.09
CA PHE A 27 -3.28 -3.52 -5.87
C PHE A 27 -3.10 -4.88 -5.19
N GLU A 28 -2.95 -4.88 -3.87
CA GLU A 28 -2.96 -6.09 -3.04
C GLU A 28 -4.14 -5.93 -2.07
N LEU A 29 -5.03 -6.92 -1.98
CA LEU A 29 -6.20 -6.90 -1.11
C LEU A 29 -6.12 -8.05 -0.12
N GLU A 30 -6.11 -7.75 1.17
CA GLU A 30 -6.19 -8.76 2.22
C GLU A 30 -7.61 -8.84 2.77
N PHE A 31 -8.14 -10.05 2.96
CA PHE A 31 -9.47 -10.27 3.54
C PHE A 31 -9.57 -11.68 4.16
N SER A 32 -10.73 -12.00 4.76
CA SER A 32 -11.07 -13.33 5.24
C SER A 32 -12.49 -13.71 4.82
N GLY A 33 -13.04 -14.79 5.38
CA GLY A 33 -14.41 -15.23 5.08
C GLY A 33 -14.51 -16.26 3.95
N LEU A 34 -13.43 -16.43 3.18
CA LEU A 34 -13.34 -17.37 2.06
C LEU A 34 -12.23 -18.40 2.28
N THR A 35 -12.39 -19.56 1.64
CA THR A 35 -11.27 -20.47 1.39
C THR A 35 -10.44 -19.94 0.21
N LEU A 36 -9.21 -20.44 0.05
CA LEU A 36 -8.35 -20.10 -1.09
C LEU A 36 -9.07 -20.35 -2.43
N GLN A 37 -9.70 -21.52 -2.57
CA GLN A 37 -10.46 -21.90 -3.76
C GLN A 37 -11.64 -20.96 -4.03
N ALA A 38 -12.44 -20.64 -3.01
CA ALA A 38 -13.61 -19.77 -3.19
C ALA A 38 -13.20 -18.35 -3.56
N ALA A 39 -12.08 -17.85 -3.01
CA ALA A 39 -11.51 -16.57 -3.42
C ALA A 39 -11.07 -16.61 -4.89
N ALA A 40 -10.29 -17.61 -5.30
CA ALA A 40 -9.82 -17.76 -6.68
C ALA A 40 -10.98 -17.85 -7.70
N GLU A 41 -12.03 -18.63 -7.38
CA GLU A 41 -13.24 -18.73 -8.20
C GLU A 41 -13.98 -17.40 -8.32
N ALA A 42 -14.07 -16.63 -7.23
CA ALA A 42 -14.68 -15.29 -7.25
C ALA A 42 -13.87 -14.30 -8.10
N VAL A 43 -12.53 -14.33 -8.02
CA VAL A 43 -11.65 -13.51 -8.89
C VAL A 43 -11.83 -13.89 -10.35
N ALA A 44 -11.84 -15.19 -10.67
CA ALA A 44 -12.04 -15.69 -12.03
C ALA A 44 -13.42 -15.34 -12.59
N ALA A 45 -14.48 -15.42 -11.77
CA ALA A 45 -15.82 -15.02 -12.17
C ALA A 45 -15.93 -13.51 -12.44
N ALA A 46 -15.17 -12.69 -11.70
CA ALA A 46 -15.18 -11.24 -11.83
C ALA A 46 -14.42 -10.74 -13.07
N LEU A 47 -13.24 -11.30 -13.32
CA LEU A 47 -12.28 -10.78 -14.30
C LEU A 47 -12.20 -11.63 -15.57
N GLY A 48 -12.64 -12.89 -15.51
CA GLY A 48 -12.33 -13.89 -16.53
C GLY A 48 -10.84 -14.29 -16.50
N GLY A 49 -10.48 -15.29 -17.31
CA GLY A 49 -9.12 -15.85 -17.36
C GLY A 49 -9.08 -17.33 -17.00
N GLU A 50 -7.87 -17.87 -16.91
CA GLU A 50 -7.63 -19.29 -16.62
C GLU A 50 -7.02 -19.45 -15.23
N LEU A 51 -7.70 -20.19 -14.36
CA LEU A 51 -7.20 -20.52 -13.03
C LEU A 51 -6.15 -21.63 -13.11
N GLU A 52 -5.06 -21.43 -12.39
CA GLU A 52 -3.98 -22.39 -12.21
C GLU A 52 -3.76 -22.62 -10.70
N GLN A 53 -3.54 -23.88 -10.33
CA GLN A 53 -3.19 -24.24 -8.96
C GLN A 53 -1.67 -24.35 -8.85
N ASP A 54 -1.04 -23.37 -8.23
CA ASP A 54 0.42 -23.33 -8.06
C ASP A 54 0.87 -24.17 -6.86
N SER A 55 0.13 -24.12 -5.75
CA SER A 55 0.39 -24.92 -4.55
C SER A 55 -0.87 -25.13 -3.70
N ALA A 56 -0.72 -25.74 -2.52
CA ALA A 56 -1.81 -25.83 -1.54
C ALA A 56 -2.18 -24.46 -0.93
N ALA A 57 -1.30 -23.46 -1.00
CA ALA A 57 -1.51 -22.14 -0.39
C ALA A 57 -1.51 -20.98 -1.40
N GLU A 58 -1.39 -21.29 -2.70
CA GLU A 58 -1.32 -20.31 -3.77
C GLU A 58 -2.06 -20.84 -4.99
N MET A 59 -2.89 -19.98 -5.57
CA MET A 59 -3.50 -20.15 -6.88
C MET A 59 -3.24 -18.88 -7.68
N SER A 60 -3.31 -18.99 -9.00
CA SER A 60 -3.19 -17.84 -9.86
C SER A 60 -4.25 -17.82 -10.95
N LEU A 61 -4.56 -16.62 -11.43
CA LEU A 61 -5.42 -16.40 -12.58
C LEU A 61 -4.58 -15.76 -13.68
N ASN A 62 -4.42 -16.49 -14.78
CA ASN A 62 -3.79 -15.99 -15.99
C ASN A 62 -4.79 -15.14 -16.78
N HIS A 63 -4.48 -13.84 -16.91
CA HIS A 63 -5.33 -12.83 -17.55
C HIS A 63 -4.53 -12.00 -18.56
N GLU A 64 -5.20 -11.30 -19.48
CA GLU A 64 -4.53 -10.48 -20.52
C GLU A 64 -3.68 -9.33 -19.94
N HIS A 65 -3.99 -8.88 -18.72
CA HIS A 65 -3.24 -7.83 -18.01
C HIS A 65 -2.09 -8.37 -17.14
N GLY A 66 -1.91 -9.69 -17.10
CA GLY A 66 -0.89 -10.36 -16.29
C GLY A 66 -1.49 -11.41 -15.35
N ARG A 67 -0.64 -11.94 -14.48
CA ARG A 67 -1.00 -12.96 -13.50
C ARG A 67 -1.51 -12.30 -12.21
N PHE A 68 -2.71 -12.65 -11.79
CA PHE A 68 -3.22 -12.34 -10.46
C PHE A 68 -2.87 -13.51 -9.54
N ASN A 69 -2.23 -13.24 -8.40
CA ASN A 69 -1.97 -14.27 -7.41
C ASN A 69 -3.03 -14.20 -6.32
N ILE A 70 -3.52 -15.35 -5.88
CA ILE A 70 -4.42 -15.51 -4.76
C ILE A 70 -3.70 -16.45 -3.80
N GLU A 71 -3.36 -15.96 -2.62
CA GLU A 71 -2.52 -16.69 -1.67
C GLU A 71 -3.05 -16.61 -0.25
N ILE A 72 -2.74 -17.60 0.57
CA ILE A 72 -3.00 -17.53 2.01
C ILE A 72 -2.02 -16.51 2.61
N ASP A 73 -2.53 -15.59 3.43
CA ASP A 73 -1.73 -14.56 4.10
C ASP A 73 -0.50 -15.18 4.79
N TRP A 74 0.67 -14.64 4.46
CA TRP A 74 1.95 -15.14 4.93
C TRP A 74 2.10 -15.06 6.46
N ASP A 75 1.60 -13.99 7.07
CA ASP A 75 1.71 -13.79 8.52
C ASP A 75 0.78 -14.75 9.29
N PHE A 76 -0.37 -15.10 8.74
CA PHE A 76 -1.20 -16.19 9.25
C PHE A 76 -0.47 -17.54 9.19
N LEU A 77 0.14 -17.88 8.04
CA LEU A 77 0.90 -19.12 7.88
C LEU A 77 2.05 -19.22 8.89
N LYS A 78 2.81 -18.14 9.09
CA LYS A 78 3.91 -18.08 10.07
C LYS A 78 3.45 -18.30 11.50
N ARG A 79 2.35 -17.66 11.90
CA ARG A 79 1.77 -17.86 13.25
C ARG A 79 1.37 -19.31 13.46
N ARG A 80 0.69 -19.93 12.48
CA ARG A 80 0.32 -21.34 12.53
C ARG A 80 1.52 -22.28 12.56
N ALA A 81 2.58 -22.00 11.80
CA ALA A 81 3.81 -22.78 11.87
C ALA A 81 4.47 -22.71 13.25
N ALA A 82 4.50 -21.53 13.87
CA ALA A 82 5.05 -21.36 15.20
C ALA A 82 4.26 -22.14 16.27
N GLU A 83 2.94 -22.22 16.13
CA GLU A 83 2.06 -22.99 17.03
C GLU A 83 2.21 -24.51 16.86
N THR A 84 2.36 -24.99 15.63
CA THR A 84 2.47 -26.42 15.31
C THR A 84 3.91 -26.95 15.34
N GLY A 85 4.90 -26.06 15.41
CA GLY A 85 6.32 -26.40 15.29
C GLY A 85 6.75 -26.76 13.85
N ALA A 86 5.91 -26.48 12.85
CA ALA A 86 6.23 -26.70 11.45
C ALA A 86 7.33 -25.73 10.98
N LYS A 87 8.35 -26.25 10.30
CA LYS A 87 9.40 -25.45 9.67
C LYS A 87 9.14 -25.33 8.19
N GLU A 88 9.24 -24.12 7.64
CA GLU A 88 9.16 -23.86 6.21
C GLU A 88 10.05 -24.85 5.42
N GLY A 89 9.45 -25.52 4.43
CA GLY A 89 10.14 -26.50 3.58
C GLY A 89 10.29 -27.92 4.12
N GLY A 90 9.81 -28.22 5.33
CA GLY A 90 9.75 -29.60 5.87
C GLY A 90 8.39 -30.28 5.65
N ASP A 91 8.29 -31.59 5.91
CA ASP A 91 7.05 -32.36 5.72
C ASP A 91 5.85 -31.77 6.51
N GLY A 92 6.09 -31.35 7.76
CA GLY A 92 5.06 -30.70 8.58
C GLY A 92 4.55 -29.36 8.04
N TRP A 93 5.30 -28.71 7.14
CA TRP A 93 4.83 -27.51 6.43
C TRP A 93 3.81 -27.86 5.36
N LEU A 94 4.05 -28.92 4.58
CA LEU A 94 3.10 -29.36 3.55
C LEU A 94 1.77 -29.82 4.16
N ASP A 95 1.82 -30.51 5.30
CA ASP A 95 0.63 -30.89 6.05
C ASP A 95 -0.13 -29.66 6.55
N LEU A 96 0.58 -28.66 7.07
CA LEU A 96 -0.03 -27.39 7.50
C LEU A 96 -0.71 -26.69 6.32
N LEU A 97 -0.01 -26.52 5.19
CA LEU A 97 -0.56 -25.86 3.99
C LEU A 97 -1.83 -26.56 3.51
N SER A 98 -1.81 -27.90 3.46
CA SER A 98 -2.96 -28.71 3.04
C SER A 98 -4.15 -28.53 3.99
N GLN A 99 -3.91 -28.41 5.30
CA GLN A 99 -4.96 -28.17 6.29
C GLN A 99 -5.55 -26.76 6.18
N VAL A 100 -4.74 -25.73 5.95
CA VAL A 100 -5.24 -24.35 5.88
C VAL A 100 -5.96 -24.04 4.58
N ALA A 101 -5.62 -24.71 3.48
CA ALA A 101 -6.23 -24.51 2.15
C ALA A 101 -7.76 -24.65 2.15
N VAL A 102 -8.29 -25.57 2.97
CA VAL A 102 -9.72 -25.88 3.06
C VAL A 102 -10.44 -25.09 4.16
N LEU A 103 -9.71 -24.33 4.98
CA LEU A 103 -10.27 -23.51 6.03
C LEU A 103 -10.58 -22.12 5.51
N VAL A 104 -11.55 -21.46 6.13
CA VAL A 104 -11.72 -20.03 5.98
C VAL A 104 -10.58 -19.34 6.72
N VAL A 105 -9.70 -18.69 5.95
CA VAL A 105 -8.46 -18.09 6.44
C VAL A 105 -8.27 -16.69 5.85
N PRO A 106 -7.35 -15.90 6.40
CA PRO A 106 -6.81 -14.74 5.72
C PRO A 106 -6.28 -15.10 4.31
N VAL A 107 -6.78 -14.40 3.29
CA VAL A 107 -6.36 -14.52 1.88
C VAL A 107 -5.92 -13.15 1.37
N GLU A 108 -4.87 -13.14 0.56
CA GLU A 108 -4.42 -11.97 -0.19
C GLU A 108 -4.65 -12.18 -1.69
N VAL A 109 -5.20 -11.17 -2.36
CA VAL A 109 -5.26 -11.11 -3.83
C VAL A 109 -4.28 -10.04 -4.31
N VAL A 110 -3.22 -10.47 -4.99
CA VAL A 110 -2.18 -9.62 -5.58
C VAL A 110 -2.47 -9.43 -7.06
N CYS A 111 -2.87 -8.22 -7.44
CA CYS A 111 -3.14 -7.86 -8.82
C CYS A 111 -1.82 -7.54 -9.57
N PRO A 112 -1.70 -7.93 -10.86
CA PRO A 112 -0.59 -7.44 -11.68
C PRO A 112 -0.67 -5.91 -11.83
N PRO A 113 0.43 -5.21 -12.09
CA PRO A 113 0.40 -3.76 -12.30
C PRO A 113 -0.36 -3.41 -13.59
N LEU A 114 -1.54 -2.80 -13.44
CA LEU A 114 -2.39 -2.36 -14.56
C LEU A 114 -2.01 -0.93 -15.00
N PRO A 115 -2.08 -0.62 -16.30
CA PRO A 115 -1.99 0.75 -16.78
C PRO A 115 -3.03 1.67 -16.13
N LEU A 116 -2.69 2.94 -15.89
CA LEU A 116 -3.58 3.91 -15.23
C LEU A 116 -4.98 4.05 -15.88
N ASP A 117 -5.08 3.88 -17.19
CA ASP A 117 -6.34 3.97 -17.94
C ASP A 117 -7.14 2.66 -17.94
N GLN A 118 -6.59 1.57 -17.37
CA GLN A 118 -7.21 0.25 -17.27
C GLN A 118 -7.56 -0.13 -15.81
N LEU A 119 -7.42 0.79 -14.84
CA LEU A 119 -7.75 0.47 -13.44
C LEU A 119 -9.22 0.08 -13.24
N ALA A 120 -10.11 0.57 -14.11
CA ALA A 120 -11.52 0.21 -14.11
C ALA A 120 -11.77 -1.30 -14.30
N THR A 121 -10.83 -2.04 -14.91
CA THR A 121 -10.90 -3.50 -15.02
C THR A 121 -10.99 -4.20 -13.66
N LEU A 122 -10.51 -3.57 -12.57
CA LEU A 122 -10.63 -4.12 -11.22
C LEU A 122 -11.98 -3.84 -10.55
N GLN A 123 -12.87 -3.03 -11.13
CA GLN A 123 -14.16 -2.69 -10.50
C GLN A 123 -15.02 -3.92 -10.14
N PRO A 124 -15.17 -4.95 -11.01
CA PRO A 124 -15.99 -6.11 -10.68
C PRO A 124 -15.42 -6.99 -9.55
N LEU A 125 -14.13 -6.86 -9.22
CA LEU A 125 -13.43 -7.71 -8.25
C LEU A 125 -14.04 -7.58 -6.85
N VAL A 126 -14.25 -6.35 -6.40
CA VAL A 126 -14.71 -6.07 -5.03
C VAL A 126 -16.13 -6.61 -4.78
N PRO A 127 -17.14 -6.32 -5.63
CA PRO A 127 -18.46 -6.92 -5.49
C PRO A 127 -18.45 -8.45 -5.55
N ALA A 128 -17.67 -9.06 -6.44
CA ALA A 128 -17.63 -10.51 -6.56
C ALA A 128 -17.08 -11.20 -5.30
N LEU A 129 -15.99 -10.67 -4.73
CA LEU A 129 -15.43 -11.16 -3.47
C LEU A 129 -16.40 -10.94 -2.30
N ARG A 130 -17.06 -9.77 -2.25
CA ARG A 130 -18.09 -9.45 -1.25
C ARG A 130 -19.26 -10.44 -1.31
N ASP A 131 -19.80 -10.67 -2.51
CA ASP A 131 -20.95 -11.55 -2.73
C ASP A 131 -20.61 -13.01 -2.42
N ALA A 132 -19.34 -13.41 -2.59
CA ALA A 132 -18.84 -14.72 -2.16
C ALA A 132 -18.75 -14.86 -0.63
N GLY A 133 -18.75 -13.75 0.12
CA GLY A 133 -18.70 -13.73 1.60
C GLY A 133 -17.39 -13.21 2.18
N ALA A 134 -16.58 -12.48 1.41
CA ALA A 134 -15.35 -11.86 1.91
C ALA A 134 -15.63 -10.82 3.02
N ARG A 135 -14.75 -10.76 4.00
CA ARG A 135 -14.83 -9.88 5.18
C ARG A 135 -13.50 -9.15 5.40
N GLY A 136 -13.59 -7.85 5.62
CA GLY A 136 -12.46 -6.94 5.77
C GLY A 136 -12.15 -6.57 7.22
N THR A 137 -11.52 -5.39 7.37
CA THR A 137 -10.87 -4.93 8.60
C THR A 137 -11.79 -4.81 9.82
N GLU A 138 -13.06 -4.43 9.66
CA GLU A 138 -13.93 -4.09 10.81
C GLU A 138 -14.45 -5.32 11.57
N GLU A 139 -14.53 -6.49 10.92
CA GLU A 139 -15.07 -7.70 11.54
C GLU A 139 -14.02 -8.57 12.24
N SER A 140 -12.72 -8.23 12.15
CA SER A 140 -11.64 -9.02 12.74
C SER A 140 -10.71 -8.16 13.58
N LEU A 141 -10.94 -8.14 14.90
CA LEU A 141 -10.03 -7.54 15.89
C LEU A 141 -8.60 -8.13 15.85
N ILE A 142 -8.42 -9.29 15.21
CA ILE A 142 -7.17 -10.06 15.17
C ILE A 142 -6.41 -9.84 13.85
N ALA A 143 -7.05 -9.28 12.82
CA ALA A 143 -6.47 -9.18 11.49
C ALA A 143 -6.55 -7.76 10.92
N ALA A 144 -5.37 -7.15 10.79
CA ALA A 144 -5.14 -5.79 10.33
C ALA A 144 -5.27 -5.64 8.80
N TYR A 145 -6.29 -6.25 8.19
CA TYR A 145 -6.44 -6.37 6.74
C TYR A 145 -6.33 -5.03 6.02
N GLY A 146 -5.41 -4.92 5.08
CA GLY A 146 -5.16 -3.71 4.32
C GLY A 146 -5.42 -3.84 2.82
N VAL A 147 -5.43 -2.70 2.15
CA VAL A 147 -5.13 -2.64 0.72
C VAL A 147 -3.74 -2.04 0.56
N HIS A 148 -2.89 -2.69 -0.21
CA HIS A 148 -1.65 -2.09 -0.67
C HIS A 148 -1.82 -1.53 -2.08
N ILE A 149 -1.32 -0.32 -2.30
CA ILE A 149 -1.32 0.36 -3.59
C ILE A 149 0.13 0.52 -4.02
N ASN A 150 0.48 -0.13 -5.13
CA ASN A 150 1.81 -0.14 -5.71
C ASN A 150 1.87 0.81 -6.90
N ALA A 151 2.00 2.11 -6.64
CA ALA A 151 2.04 3.13 -7.68
C ALA A 151 3.44 3.22 -8.30
N GLU A 152 3.58 2.93 -9.59
CA GLU A 152 4.86 3.03 -10.31
C GLU A 152 5.41 4.46 -10.22
N ILE A 153 6.67 4.68 -9.87
CA ILE A 153 7.25 6.03 -9.79
C ILE A 153 7.44 6.63 -11.20
N PRO A 154 7.21 7.94 -11.42
CA PRO A 154 7.40 8.54 -12.74
C PRO A 154 8.84 8.43 -13.26
N ARG A 155 9.82 8.69 -12.41
CA ARG A 155 11.25 8.70 -12.74
C ARG A 155 12.04 8.17 -11.55
N LEU A 156 13.05 7.35 -11.81
CA LEU A 156 13.98 6.83 -10.80
C LEU A 156 15.16 7.79 -10.60
N ASP A 157 14.86 9.01 -10.17
CA ASP A 157 15.85 10.04 -9.85
C ASP A 157 15.58 10.67 -8.48
N ALA A 158 16.60 11.33 -7.92
CA ALA A 158 16.55 11.88 -6.57
C ALA A 158 15.49 12.99 -6.44
N THR A 159 15.31 13.80 -7.50
CA THR A 159 14.34 14.93 -7.50
C THR A 159 12.91 14.42 -7.40
N THR A 160 12.59 13.37 -8.15
CA THR A 160 11.28 12.73 -8.12
C THR A 160 11.07 12.00 -6.80
N LEU A 161 12.03 11.18 -6.37
CA LEU A 161 11.89 10.40 -5.14
C LEU A 161 11.70 11.29 -3.91
N ILE A 162 12.48 12.37 -3.76
CA ILE A 162 12.34 13.28 -2.62
C ILE A 162 11.00 14.01 -2.62
N ALA A 163 10.48 14.37 -3.80
CA ALA A 163 9.18 15.03 -3.91
C ALA A 163 8.05 14.13 -3.37
N TYR A 164 8.03 12.85 -3.70
CA TYR A 164 7.02 11.93 -3.18
C TYR A 164 7.22 11.63 -1.68
N LEU A 165 8.46 11.47 -1.24
CA LEU A 165 8.78 11.27 0.17
C LEU A 165 8.27 12.42 1.03
N ARG A 166 8.53 13.67 0.64
CA ARG A 166 8.05 14.86 1.35
C ARG A 166 6.54 14.97 1.32
N ALA A 167 5.93 14.78 0.15
CA ALA A 167 4.48 14.84 0.02
C ALA A 167 3.79 13.85 0.95
N PHE A 168 4.22 12.59 0.94
CA PHE A 168 3.69 11.59 1.87
C PHE A 168 3.98 11.96 3.33
N ALA A 169 5.22 12.34 3.67
CA ALA A 169 5.63 12.64 5.05
C ALA A 169 4.85 13.81 5.67
N LEU A 170 4.54 14.85 4.89
CA LEU A 170 3.74 16.00 5.33
C LEU A 170 2.25 15.65 5.46
N LEU A 171 1.75 14.75 4.61
CA LEU A 171 0.34 14.35 4.59
C LEU A 171 0.01 13.15 5.47
N GLN A 172 0.99 12.40 5.99
CA GLN A 172 0.75 11.09 6.61
C GLN A 172 -0.29 11.07 7.74
N TRP A 173 -0.37 12.12 8.58
CA TRP A 173 -1.39 12.19 9.62
C TRP A 173 -2.77 12.48 9.05
N TRP A 174 -2.85 13.35 8.04
CA TRP A 174 -4.07 13.61 7.30
C TRP A 174 -4.54 12.36 6.54
N LEU A 175 -3.63 11.62 5.91
CA LEU A 175 -3.93 10.37 5.19
C LEU A 175 -4.54 9.31 6.11
N VAL A 176 -4.08 9.22 7.37
CA VAL A 176 -4.66 8.32 8.38
C VAL A 176 -6.13 8.66 8.64
N ASP A 177 -6.45 9.95 8.78
CA ASP A 177 -7.82 10.41 9.03
C ASP A 177 -8.69 10.31 7.77
N ALA A 178 -8.15 10.66 6.61
CA ALA A 178 -8.82 10.57 5.32
C ALA A 178 -9.22 9.12 4.97
N HIS A 179 -8.37 8.15 5.29
CA HIS A 179 -8.71 6.73 5.15
C HIS A 179 -9.57 6.18 6.28
N LYS A 180 -9.80 6.95 7.36
CA LYS A 180 -10.44 6.48 8.60
C LYS A 180 -9.80 5.16 9.06
N VAL A 181 -8.46 5.12 9.12
CA VAL A 181 -7.71 3.88 9.39
C VAL A 181 -8.19 3.27 10.72
N ASP A 182 -8.50 1.97 10.68
CA ASP A 182 -9.04 1.26 11.84
C ASP A 182 -8.10 1.36 13.07
N ILE A 183 -8.68 1.39 14.27
CA ILE A 183 -7.91 1.52 15.52
C ILE A 183 -6.93 0.36 15.69
N ALA A 184 -7.33 -0.87 15.38
CA ALA A 184 -6.47 -2.04 15.49
C ALA A 184 -5.29 -1.97 14.50
N ARG A 185 -5.52 -1.45 13.29
CA ARG A 185 -4.44 -1.18 12.32
C ARG A 185 -3.51 -0.07 12.79
N ARG A 186 -4.03 1.01 13.39
CA ARG A 186 -3.22 2.10 13.97
C ARG A 186 -2.38 1.67 15.17
N ALA A 187 -2.87 0.71 15.95
CA ALA A 187 -2.15 0.15 17.10
C ALA A 187 -1.13 -0.93 16.70
N SER A 188 -1.22 -1.44 15.47
CA SER A 188 -0.32 -2.44 14.93
C SER A 188 0.98 -1.80 14.42
N PRO A 189 2.14 -2.46 14.59
CA PRO A 189 3.40 -1.94 14.08
C PRO A 189 3.48 -2.00 12.54
N TYR A 190 2.59 -2.70 11.83
CA TYR A 190 2.76 -3.00 10.40
C TYR A 190 2.69 -1.79 9.48
N ILE A 191 2.00 -0.73 9.89
CA ILE A 191 1.77 0.48 9.08
C ILE A 191 2.30 1.73 9.79
N ASP A 192 3.40 1.59 10.53
CA ASP A 192 4.00 2.72 11.23
C ASP A 192 4.25 3.89 10.28
N LEU A 193 3.96 5.09 10.78
CA LEU A 193 4.26 6.34 10.11
C LEU A 193 5.75 6.65 10.16
N TYR A 194 6.21 7.57 9.31
CA TYR A 194 7.58 8.06 9.40
C TYR A 194 7.79 8.82 10.71
N PRO A 195 8.90 8.55 11.43
CA PRO A 195 9.23 9.30 12.64
C PRO A 195 9.30 10.80 12.34
N GLU A 196 8.79 11.62 13.26
CA GLU A 196 8.75 13.08 13.07
C GLU A 196 10.14 13.68 12.79
N ALA A 197 11.19 13.13 13.41
CA ALA A 197 12.57 13.53 13.15
C ALA A 197 12.98 13.34 11.68
N TYR A 198 12.48 12.29 11.03
CA TYR A 198 12.71 12.05 9.60
C TYR A 198 11.90 13.02 8.74
N VAL A 199 10.64 13.30 9.10
CA VAL A 199 9.82 14.32 8.40
C VAL A 199 10.51 15.69 8.42
N ARG A 200 11.03 16.08 9.59
CA ARG A 200 11.78 17.32 9.75
C ARG A 200 13.05 17.33 8.88
N LEU A 201 13.83 16.25 8.89
CA LEU A 201 15.02 16.10 8.05
C LEU A 201 14.71 16.27 6.56
N LEU A 202 13.61 15.66 6.08
CA LEU A 202 13.16 15.82 4.69
C LEU A 202 12.81 17.27 4.33
N CYS A 203 12.29 18.05 5.28
CA CYS A 203 11.93 19.45 5.07
C CYS A 203 13.16 20.39 5.15
N GLU A 204 14.13 20.09 6.02
CA GLU A 204 15.36 20.89 6.19
C GLU A 204 16.32 20.72 5.01
N HIS A 205 16.45 19.50 4.48
CA HIS A 205 17.42 19.20 3.44
C HIS A 205 16.85 19.51 2.04
N THR A 206 17.14 20.67 1.46
CA THR A 206 16.42 21.20 0.28
C THR A 206 16.59 20.38 -1.02
N HIS A 207 17.81 19.91 -1.32
CA HIS A 207 18.12 19.19 -2.56
C HIS A 207 19.03 17.98 -2.28
N PRO A 208 18.51 16.92 -1.61
CA PRO A 208 19.31 15.76 -1.31
C PRO A 208 19.69 15.01 -2.58
N SER A 209 20.92 14.49 -2.62
CA SER A 209 21.34 13.53 -3.62
C SER A 209 20.67 12.18 -3.39
N MET A 210 20.78 11.25 -4.35
CA MET A 210 20.30 9.88 -4.14
C MET A 210 21.00 9.22 -2.94
N ASP A 211 22.29 9.50 -2.74
CA ASP A 211 23.07 8.96 -1.62
C ASP A 211 22.55 9.45 -0.26
N ASP A 212 22.14 10.73 -0.18
CA ASP A 212 21.53 11.29 1.02
C ASP A 212 20.17 10.62 1.30
N ILE A 213 19.33 10.48 0.27
CA ILE A 213 18.01 9.82 0.41
C ILE A 213 18.16 8.39 0.92
N PHE A 214 19.08 7.60 0.37
CA PHE A 214 19.35 6.23 0.83
C PHE A 214 19.81 6.22 2.29
N THR A 215 20.78 7.08 2.62
CA THR A 215 21.36 7.13 3.97
C THR A 215 20.29 7.50 4.99
N ASP A 216 19.55 8.57 4.73
CA ASP A 216 18.52 9.09 5.63
C ASP A 216 17.35 8.09 5.75
N TYR A 217 16.87 7.51 4.64
CA TYR A 217 15.78 6.56 4.68
C TYR A 217 16.16 5.29 5.45
N LEU A 218 17.32 4.68 5.16
CA LEU A 218 17.74 3.46 5.82
C LEU A 218 18.08 3.68 7.31
N GLN A 219 18.54 4.87 7.69
CA GLN A 219 18.75 5.20 9.11
C GLN A 219 17.44 5.28 9.89
N HIS A 220 16.37 5.82 9.30
CA HIS A 220 15.12 6.10 10.00
C HIS A 220 14.00 5.07 9.77
N ASN A 221 14.03 4.38 8.63
CA ASN A 221 12.93 3.57 8.09
C ASN A 221 13.40 2.25 7.49
N ALA A 222 14.48 1.65 8.02
CA ALA A 222 14.94 0.32 7.63
C ALA A 222 14.00 -0.80 8.12
N SER A 223 12.73 -0.77 7.69
CA SER A 223 11.72 -1.78 8.00
C SER A 223 10.62 -1.75 6.94
N ARG A 224 10.10 -2.93 6.59
CA ARG A 224 8.91 -3.07 5.74
C ARG A 224 7.65 -2.54 6.43
N ASN A 225 7.69 -2.46 7.76
CA ASN A 225 6.57 -2.05 8.59
C ASN A 225 6.41 -0.52 8.59
N ARG A 226 6.07 0.02 7.41
CA ARG A 226 5.79 1.44 7.20
C ARG A 226 4.52 1.60 6.37
N ALA A 227 3.76 2.65 6.65
CA ALA A 227 2.59 3.03 5.84
C ALA A 227 2.97 3.34 4.38
N LEU A 228 4.18 3.85 4.15
CA LEU A 228 4.82 3.90 2.84
C LEU A 228 6.19 3.20 2.96
N ASP A 229 6.26 1.97 2.46
CA ASP A 229 7.50 1.20 2.40
C ASP A 229 8.24 1.49 1.09
N LEU A 230 9.43 2.08 1.17
CA LEU A 230 10.29 2.31 0.02
C LEU A 230 11.38 1.27 -0.18
N LEU A 231 11.51 0.26 0.69
CA LEU A 231 12.57 -0.75 0.53
C LEU A 231 12.50 -1.46 -0.83
N PRO A 232 11.32 -1.82 -1.37
CA PRO A 232 11.22 -2.37 -2.73
C PRO A 232 11.72 -1.41 -3.82
N LEU A 233 11.40 -0.12 -3.72
CA LEU A 233 11.79 0.91 -4.68
C LEU A 233 13.29 1.23 -4.59
N LEU A 234 13.82 1.36 -3.37
CA LEU A 234 15.25 1.56 -3.15
C LEU A 234 16.05 0.34 -3.62
N ALA A 235 15.52 -0.87 -3.46
CA ALA A 235 16.17 -2.08 -3.97
C ALA A 235 16.15 -2.16 -5.51
N GLU A 236 15.15 -1.59 -6.19
CA GLU A 236 15.17 -1.42 -7.66
C GLU A 236 16.32 -0.51 -8.11
N ILE A 237 16.68 0.50 -7.32
CA ILE A 237 17.77 1.43 -7.62
C ILE A 237 19.13 0.82 -7.26
N ASP A 238 19.27 0.27 -6.05
CA ASP A 238 20.48 -0.38 -5.54
C ASP A 238 20.14 -1.44 -4.49
N GLU A 239 19.87 -2.66 -4.95
CA GLU A 239 19.55 -3.79 -4.08
C GLU A 239 20.66 -4.09 -3.08
N GLN A 240 21.93 -4.05 -3.50
CA GLN A 240 23.05 -4.41 -2.64
C GLN A 240 23.12 -3.48 -1.42
N ARG A 241 22.85 -2.19 -1.61
CA ARG A 241 22.83 -1.22 -0.52
C ARG A 241 21.72 -1.49 0.48
N VAL A 242 20.51 -1.81 0.02
CA VAL A 242 19.39 -2.19 0.91
C VAL A 242 19.71 -3.47 1.68
N ARG A 243 20.22 -4.50 1.00
CA ARG A 243 20.55 -5.81 1.60
C ARG A 243 21.64 -5.74 2.67
N ARG A 244 22.55 -4.77 2.60
CA ARG A 244 23.56 -4.53 3.64
C ARG A 244 22.96 -4.02 4.96
N THR A 245 21.81 -3.37 4.90
CA THR A 245 21.12 -2.85 6.09
C THR A 245 20.05 -3.82 6.59
N ILE A 246 19.36 -4.52 5.68
CA ILE A 246 18.21 -5.38 6.01
C ILE A 246 18.28 -6.67 5.21
N ASP A 247 18.32 -7.80 5.91
CA ASP A 247 18.20 -9.12 5.32
C ASP A 247 16.77 -9.65 5.44
N ASP A 248 15.88 -9.16 4.57
CA ASP A 248 14.50 -9.66 4.47
C ASP A 248 14.17 -10.11 3.04
N PRO A 249 14.03 -11.43 2.77
CA PRO A 249 13.80 -11.97 1.43
C PRO A 249 12.46 -11.54 0.80
N ARG A 250 11.55 -10.95 1.59
CA ARG A 250 10.27 -10.40 1.13
C ARG A 250 10.41 -9.04 0.46
N ILE A 251 11.56 -8.37 0.59
CA ILE A 251 11.87 -7.17 -0.19
C ILE A 251 12.11 -7.65 -1.64
N LYS A 252 11.15 -7.35 -2.53
CA LYS A 252 11.27 -7.63 -3.96
C LYS A 252 11.47 -6.31 -4.71
N PRO A 253 12.62 -6.11 -5.40
CA PRO A 253 12.86 -4.90 -6.19
C PRO A 253 11.72 -4.64 -7.17
N ARG A 254 11.18 -3.41 -7.15
CA ARG A 254 10.19 -2.94 -8.11
C ARG A 254 10.15 -1.40 -8.17
N PRO A 255 9.93 -0.78 -9.34
CA PRO A 255 9.90 0.68 -9.49
C PRO A 255 8.56 1.28 -9.03
N ALA A 256 8.07 0.92 -7.84
CA ALA A 256 6.78 1.35 -7.32
C ALA A 256 6.82 1.68 -5.84
N PHE A 257 6.07 2.72 -5.45
CA PHE A 257 5.78 3.04 -4.06
C PHE A 257 4.93 1.93 -3.45
N HIS A 258 5.31 1.37 -2.29
CA HIS A 258 4.48 0.39 -1.59
C HIS A 258 3.67 1.09 -0.50
N TYR A 259 2.48 1.58 -0.87
CA TYR A 259 1.59 2.32 0.03
C TYR A 259 0.59 1.38 0.70
N ARG A 260 0.63 1.27 2.04
CA ARG A 260 -0.03 0.20 2.81
C ARG A 260 -1.11 0.71 3.76
N LEU A 261 -1.42 2.00 3.71
CA LEU A 261 -2.30 2.65 4.67
C LEU A 261 -3.80 2.36 4.50
N PRO A 262 -4.37 2.24 3.28
CA PRO A 262 -5.81 2.05 3.11
C PRO A 262 -6.35 0.78 3.81
N ASN A 263 -7.55 0.86 4.39
CA ASN A 263 -8.26 -0.30 4.92
C ASN A 263 -8.85 -1.14 3.78
N CYS A 264 -9.01 -2.44 4.01
CA CYS A 264 -9.86 -3.29 3.19
C CYS A 264 -11.23 -3.44 3.86
N GLN A 265 -12.25 -2.68 3.40
CA GLN A 265 -13.64 -2.79 3.91
C GLN A 265 -14.52 -3.48 2.88
N ILE A 266 -14.07 -4.65 2.42
CA ILE A 266 -14.64 -5.34 1.26
C ILE A 266 -16.12 -5.68 1.43
N GLU A 267 -16.58 -5.87 2.67
CA GLU A 267 -17.97 -6.14 3.03
C GLU A 267 -18.92 -4.94 2.81
N LYS A 268 -18.40 -3.70 2.81
CA LYS A 268 -19.21 -2.50 2.73
C LYS A 268 -19.57 -2.16 1.30
N SER A 269 -20.87 -1.99 1.03
CA SER A 269 -21.39 -1.74 -0.31
C SER A 269 -20.88 -0.44 -0.96
N ASP A 270 -20.49 0.55 -0.15
CA ASP A 270 -19.97 1.85 -0.60
C ASP A 270 -18.44 1.91 -0.69
N TRP A 271 -17.74 0.82 -0.34
CA TRP A 271 -16.29 0.73 -0.43
C TRP A 271 -15.83 0.21 -1.79
N SER A 272 -14.71 0.77 -2.28
CA SER A 272 -14.06 0.40 -3.55
C SER A 272 -12.57 0.74 -3.53
N LEU A 273 -11.79 0.09 -4.40
CA LEU A 273 -10.35 0.36 -4.60
C LEU A 273 -10.07 1.81 -5.03
N ALA A 274 -10.98 2.39 -5.81
CA ALA A 274 -10.86 3.76 -6.29
C ALA A 274 -10.81 4.77 -5.13
N SER A 275 -11.48 4.52 -4.01
CA SER A 275 -11.40 5.39 -2.83
C SER A 275 -9.96 5.51 -2.30
N GLY A 276 -9.28 4.37 -2.14
CA GLY A 276 -7.89 4.31 -1.69
C GLY A 276 -6.93 4.99 -2.65
N TRP A 277 -7.08 4.71 -3.94
CA TRP A 277 -6.30 5.32 -5.01
C TRP A 277 -6.50 6.84 -5.12
N ASN A 278 -7.74 7.30 -5.00
CA ASN A 278 -8.07 8.72 -5.11
C ASN A 278 -7.47 9.54 -3.97
N THR A 279 -7.33 8.94 -2.78
CA THR A 279 -6.59 9.56 -1.66
C THR A 279 -5.07 9.57 -1.94
N TRP A 280 -4.50 8.50 -2.50
CA TRP A 280 -3.09 8.50 -2.95
C TRP A 280 -2.82 9.59 -3.99
N CYS A 281 -3.77 9.87 -4.88
CA CYS A 281 -3.66 10.94 -5.87
C CYS A 281 -3.45 12.34 -5.26
N VAL A 282 -3.74 12.55 -3.97
CA VAL A 282 -3.42 13.81 -3.25
C VAL A 282 -1.91 13.92 -3.01
N VAL A 283 -1.25 12.79 -2.69
CA VAL A 283 0.22 12.72 -2.58
C VAL A 283 0.85 13.00 -3.94
N GLU A 284 0.33 12.41 -5.01
CA GLU A 284 0.76 12.66 -6.39
C GLU A 284 0.62 14.15 -6.77
N ALA A 285 -0.51 14.76 -6.40
CA ALA A 285 -0.80 16.16 -6.69
C ALA A 285 0.14 17.13 -5.95
N LEU A 286 0.44 16.86 -4.67
CA LEU A 286 1.40 17.66 -3.90
C LEU A 286 2.84 17.43 -4.39
N ALA A 287 3.24 16.20 -4.70
CA ALA A 287 4.57 15.88 -5.23
C ALA A 287 4.83 16.55 -6.60
N ALA A 288 3.79 16.78 -7.39
CA ALA A 288 3.87 17.50 -8.66
C ALA A 288 3.94 19.04 -8.52
N GLN A 289 3.82 19.58 -7.31
CA GLN A 289 3.81 21.03 -7.05
C GLN A 289 4.91 21.44 -6.06
N PRO A 290 6.16 21.61 -6.54
CA PRO A 290 7.31 21.93 -5.69
C PRO A 290 7.13 23.17 -4.80
N GLU A 291 6.49 24.22 -5.30
CA GLU A 291 6.25 25.45 -4.54
C GLU A 291 5.29 25.21 -3.36
N LEU A 292 4.20 24.49 -3.61
CA LEU A 292 3.22 24.15 -2.58
C LEU A 292 3.81 23.17 -1.55
N GLN A 293 4.59 22.19 -2.00
CA GLN A 293 5.31 21.28 -1.12
C GLN A 293 6.30 22.02 -0.22
N ALA A 294 7.08 22.96 -0.77
CA ALA A 294 8.02 23.76 0.00
C ALA A 294 7.31 24.60 1.05
N ALA A 295 6.23 25.30 0.67
CA ALA A 295 5.41 26.09 1.60
C ALA A 295 4.82 25.23 2.73
N LEU A 296 4.32 24.02 2.42
CA LEU A 296 3.81 23.11 3.45
C LEU A 296 4.93 22.58 4.36
N GLY A 297 6.13 22.36 3.82
CA GLY A 297 7.33 22.03 4.59
C GLY A 297 7.74 23.13 5.56
N GLU A 298 7.72 24.39 5.12
CA GLU A 298 7.98 25.56 5.98
C GLU A 298 6.95 25.68 7.12
N GLU A 299 5.67 25.45 6.82
CA GLU A 299 4.61 25.41 7.83
C GLU A 299 4.85 24.30 8.87
N PHE A 300 5.27 23.11 8.43
CA PHE A 300 5.62 22.01 9.34
C PHE A 300 6.77 22.40 10.27
N LEU A 301 7.86 22.96 9.71
CA LEU A 301 9.03 23.39 10.47
C LEU A 301 8.69 24.51 11.46
N SER A 302 7.88 25.49 11.06
CA SER A 302 7.49 26.62 11.92
C SER A 302 6.63 26.20 13.12
N ARG A 303 5.89 25.09 12.98
CA ARG A 303 5.00 24.54 14.02
C ARG A 303 5.68 23.50 14.91
N SER A 304 6.86 23.04 14.54
CA SER A 304 7.65 22.08 15.31
C SER A 304 8.21 22.75 16.57
N GLN A 305 7.64 22.43 17.73
CA GLN A 305 8.11 22.95 19.01
C GLN A 305 9.30 22.15 19.54
N PRO A 306 10.30 22.80 20.17
CA PRO A 306 11.40 22.09 20.82
C PRO A 306 10.86 21.03 21.81
N LEU A 307 11.37 19.80 21.72
CA LEU A 307 11.03 18.63 22.56
C LEU A 307 9.59 18.09 22.44
N LEU A 308 8.62 18.90 22.00
CA LEU A 308 7.20 18.51 21.89
C LEU A 308 6.77 18.14 20.47
N GLY A 309 7.55 18.54 19.47
CA GLY A 309 7.23 18.30 18.07
C GLY A 309 6.02 19.08 17.57
N VAL A 310 5.40 18.58 16.50
CA VAL A 310 4.18 19.15 15.91
C VAL A 310 2.94 18.52 16.55
N ASN A 311 1.99 19.35 16.98
CA ASN A 311 0.70 18.85 17.48
C ASN A 311 -0.11 18.22 16.33
N ARG A 312 -0.29 16.89 16.37
CA ARG A 312 -0.90 16.11 15.29
C ARG A 312 -2.32 16.56 14.93
N SER A 313 -3.20 16.75 15.91
CA SER A 313 -4.60 17.14 15.65
C SER A 313 -4.68 18.52 14.98
N LYS A 314 -3.91 19.49 15.47
CA LYS A 314 -3.83 20.82 14.84
C LYS A 314 -3.21 20.78 13.45
N TRP A 315 -2.25 19.88 13.21
CA TRP A 315 -1.66 19.68 11.89
C TRP A 315 -2.67 19.10 10.91
N ILE A 316 -3.45 18.10 11.32
CA ILE A 316 -4.50 17.50 10.48
C ILE A 316 -5.54 18.56 10.09
N GLU A 317 -6.06 19.31 11.05
CA GLU A 317 -7.03 20.40 10.78
C GLU A 317 -6.46 21.46 9.83
N PHE A 318 -5.19 21.83 10.02
CA PHE A 318 -4.51 22.77 9.15
C PHE A 318 -4.32 22.23 7.74
N VAL A 319 -3.83 20.99 7.59
CA VAL A 319 -3.61 20.35 6.29
C VAL A 319 -4.92 20.17 5.54
N GLU A 320 -6.00 19.76 6.21
CA GLU A 320 -7.32 19.67 5.59
C GLU A 320 -7.74 21.00 4.98
N GLN A 321 -7.69 22.10 5.75
CA GLN A 321 -8.03 23.42 5.22
C GLN A 321 -7.08 23.85 4.09
N TRP A 322 -5.77 23.62 4.27
CA TRP A 322 -4.75 23.99 3.30
C TRP A 322 -4.92 23.24 1.96
N LEU A 323 -5.24 21.95 1.99
CA LEU A 323 -5.51 21.17 0.77
C LEU A 323 -6.76 21.70 0.04
N ASN A 324 -7.81 22.07 0.76
CA ASN A 324 -9.02 22.68 0.19
C ASN A 324 -8.72 24.04 -0.46
N ASP A 325 -7.96 24.90 0.23
CA ASP A 325 -7.59 26.24 -0.26
C ASP A 325 -6.77 26.20 -1.56
N HIS A 326 -6.00 25.12 -1.75
CA HIS A 326 -5.18 24.88 -2.94
C HIS A 326 -5.82 23.93 -3.95
N ALA A 327 -7.09 23.57 -3.77
CA ALA A 327 -7.86 22.69 -4.65
C ALA A 327 -7.20 21.31 -4.92
N LEU A 328 -6.59 20.74 -3.89
CA LEU A 328 -5.96 19.41 -3.93
C LEU A 328 -6.91 18.27 -3.53
N VAL A 329 -8.01 18.59 -2.84
CA VAL A 329 -9.05 17.64 -2.39
C VAL A 329 -10.45 18.07 -2.80
#